data_AF-A0A7V4EPI0-F1
#
_entry.id   AF-A0A7V4EPI0-F1
#
_cell.length_a   1.000
_cell.length_b   1.000
_cell.length_c   1.000
_cell.angle_alpha   90.00
_cell.angle_beta   90.00
_cell.angle_gamma   90.00
#
_symmetry.space_group_name_H-M   'P 1'
#
loop_
_entity.id
_entity.type
_entity.pdbx_description
1 polymer ?
#
loop_
_entity_poly.entity_id
_entity_poly.type
_entity_poly.pdbx_seq_one_letter_code
_entity_poly.pdbx_strand_id
1 'polypeptide(L)'
;MGMKDFNWVYPHRAMVHFGPGSLNKLPELAAPYGKDTRIMLVTGRSAMRITGILDRVLDLLGADRVVVFDRVSPNPTTGEAHEAAALYRQEHCGLIVGLGGGSALDAAKA
;
A
#
# COMPACT_ATOMS: atom_id res chain seq x y z
N MET A 1 41.10 -16.18 -7.09
CA MET A 1 39.71 -16.65 -7.28
C MET A 1 39.03 -15.66 -8.21
N GLY A 2 38.99 -15.94 -9.52
CA GLY A 2 38.42 -15.03 -10.52
C GLY A 2 36.89 -15.12 -10.51
N MET A 3 36.21 -13.98 -10.58
CA MET A 3 34.76 -13.94 -10.73
C MET A 3 34.40 -14.62 -12.06
N LYS A 4 33.51 -15.62 -12.02
CA LYS A 4 33.04 -16.31 -13.23
C LYS A 4 32.19 -15.36 -14.07
N ASP A 5 32.25 -15.51 -15.39
CA ASP A 5 31.34 -14.84 -16.30
C ASP A 5 29.88 -15.11 -15.89
N PHE A 6 29.11 -14.05 -15.70
CA PHE A 6 27.68 -14.14 -15.44
C PHE A 6 26.91 -13.10 -16.27
N ASN A 7 25.69 -13.47 -16.63
CA ASN A 7 24.72 -12.57 -17.25
C ASN A 7 23.46 -12.53 -16.35
N TRP A 8 23.04 -11.34 -15.93
CA TRP A 8 21.88 -11.15 -15.07
C TRP A 8 20.88 -10.21 -15.74
N VAL A 9 19.66 -10.70 -15.95
CA VAL A 9 18.54 -9.92 -16.50
C VAL A 9 17.40 -9.97 -15.49
N TYR A 10 17.00 -8.81 -14.97
CA TYR A 10 15.88 -8.66 -14.04
C TYR A 10 14.88 -7.63 -14.57
N PRO A 11 13.83 -8.06 -15.28
CA PRO A 11 12.80 -7.13 -15.77
C PRO A 11 11.96 -6.63 -14.58
N HIS A 12 12.09 -5.36 -14.25
CA HIS A 12 11.27 -4.74 -13.20
C HIS A 12 9.87 -4.41 -13.73
N ARG A 13 8.84 -4.91 -13.05
CA ARG A 13 7.43 -4.76 -13.47
C ARG A 13 6.67 -3.66 -12.72
N ALA A 14 7.27 -3.04 -11.70
CA ALA A 14 6.56 -2.01 -10.95
C ALA A 14 6.51 -0.71 -11.76
N MET A 15 5.31 -0.13 -11.87
CA MET A 15 5.11 1.17 -12.49
C MET A 15 5.35 2.27 -11.45
N VAL A 16 6.17 3.25 -11.82
CA VAL A 16 6.48 4.41 -10.96
C VAL A 16 5.84 5.65 -11.54
N HIS A 17 4.90 6.24 -10.78
CA HIS A 17 4.32 7.54 -11.08
C HIS A 17 4.97 8.60 -10.20
N PHE A 18 5.79 9.47 -10.79
CA PHE A 18 6.59 10.45 -10.06
C PHE A 18 6.27 11.89 -10.48
N GLY A 19 6.38 12.81 -9.53
CA GLY A 19 6.19 14.25 -9.72
C GLY A 19 4.98 14.81 -8.96
N PRO A 20 4.87 16.15 -8.87
CA PRO A 20 3.74 16.81 -8.21
C PRO A 20 2.40 16.34 -8.76
N GLY A 21 1.45 16.04 -7.88
CA GLY A 21 0.11 15.60 -8.26
C GLY A 21 0.01 14.15 -8.74
N SER A 22 1.08 13.34 -8.67
CA SER A 22 1.04 11.92 -9.06
C SER A 22 -0.04 11.12 -8.29
N LEU A 23 -0.31 11.50 -7.04
CA LEU A 23 -1.36 10.89 -6.23
C LEU A 23 -2.75 10.97 -6.87
N ASN A 24 -3.02 11.97 -7.71
CA ASN A 24 -4.30 12.11 -8.41
C ASN A 24 -4.59 10.96 -9.40
N LYS A 25 -3.58 10.14 -9.75
CA LYS A 25 -3.75 8.95 -10.58
C LYS A 25 -4.30 7.75 -9.80
N LEU A 26 -4.31 7.80 -8.47
CA LEU A 26 -4.72 6.68 -7.62
C LEU A 26 -6.09 6.07 -8.00
N PRO A 27 -7.15 6.87 -8.32
CA PRO A 27 -8.43 6.29 -8.75
C PRO A 27 -8.33 5.51 -10.06
N GLU A 28 -7.56 6.02 -11.03
CA GLU A 28 -7.31 5.35 -12.32
C GLU A 28 -6.57 4.02 -12.12
N LEU A 29 -5.57 4.02 -11.22
CA LEU A 29 -4.76 2.84 -10.91
C LEU A 29 -5.54 1.77 -10.13
N ALA A 30 -6.50 2.19 -9.30
CA ALA A 30 -7.37 1.28 -8.57
C ALA A 30 -8.52 0.72 -9.44
N ALA A 31 -8.94 1.44 -10.49
CA ALA A 31 -10.10 1.07 -11.31
C ALA A 31 -10.06 -0.35 -11.91
N PRO A 32 -8.91 -0.89 -12.39
CA PRO A 32 -8.83 -2.26 -12.90
C PRO A 32 -9.20 -3.35 -11.89
N TYR A 33 -9.13 -3.04 -10.58
CA TYR A 33 -9.49 -3.97 -9.51
C TYR A 33 -11.00 -4.02 -9.24
N GLY A 34 -11.81 -3.18 -9.90
CA GLY A 34 -13.26 -3.11 -9.73
C GLY A 34 -13.70 -1.90 -8.92
N LYS A 35 -14.79 -1.25 -9.34
CA LYS A 35 -15.30 -0.03 -8.70
C LYS A 35 -15.86 -0.26 -7.29
N ASP A 36 -16.40 -1.44 -7.03
CA ASP A 36 -17.00 -1.81 -5.74
C ASP A 36 -16.04 -2.61 -4.85
N THR A 37 -14.80 -2.77 -5.30
CA THR A 37 -13.78 -3.51 -4.56
C THR A 37 -13.44 -2.78 -3.27
N ARG A 38 -13.58 -3.49 -2.15
CA ARG A 38 -13.18 -3.01 -0.83
C ARG A 38 -11.64 -2.96 -0.76
N ILE A 39 -11.11 -1.84 -0.29
CA ILE A 39 -9.68 -1.53 -0.31
C ILE A 39 -9.16 -1.54 1.13
N MET A 40 -8.14 -2.34 1.40
CA MET A 40 -7.35 -2.20 2.61
C MET A 40 -6.28 -1.12 2.41
N LEU A 41 -6.30 -0.06 3.22
CA LEU A 41 -5.24 0.94 3.30
C LEU A 41 -4.35 0.65 4.51
N VAL A 42 -3.10 0.27 4.27
CA VAL A 42 -2.11 -0.04 5.31
C VAL A 42 -1.18 1.16 5.50
N THR A 43 -1.14 1.73 6.70
CA THR A 43 -0.33 2.90 7.04
C THR A 43 0.24 2.82 8.45
N GLY A 44 1.26 3.62 8.72
CA GLY A 44 1.72 3.88 10.09
C GLY A 44 0.76 4.76 10.88
N ARG A 45 1.06 4.93 12.17
CA ARG A 45 0.16 5.52 13.19
C ARG A 45 -0.30 6.96 12.97
N SER A 46 0.58 7.86 12.53
CA SER A 46 0.27 9.29 12.61
C SER A 46 0.74 10.14 11.44
N ALA A 47 1.88 9.83 10.83
CA ALA A 47 2.51 10.71 9.82
C ALA A 47 1.57 11.07 8.65
N MET A 48 0.89 10.08 8.06
CA MET A 48 -0.01 10.31 6.92
C MET A 48 -1.30 11.04 7.31
N ARG A 49 -1.73 10.88 8.56
CA ARG A 49 -2.89 11.61 9.12
C ARG A 49 -2.54 13.08 9.38
N ILE A 50 -1.41 13.35 10.05
CA ILE A 50 -0.97 14.71 10.39
C ILE A 50 -0.72 15.55 9.13
N THR A 51 -0.23 14.93 8.06
CA THR A 51 0.05 15.61 6.79
C THR A 51 -1.19 15.79 5.90
N GLY A 52 -2.36 15.25 6.30
CA GLY A 52 -3.59 15.25 5.49
C GLY A 52 -3.56 14.33 4.27
N ILE A 53 -2.47 13.56 4.07
CA ILE A 53 -2.33 12.63 2.94
C ILE A 53 -3.32 11.46 3.08
N LEU A 54 -3.54 10.99 4.31
CA LEU A 54 -4.54 9.94 4.58
C LEU A 54 -5.92 10.38 4.11
N ASP A 55 -6.36 11.57 4.53
CA ASP A 55 -7.67 12.11 4.16
C ASP A 55 -7.77 12.30 2.64
N ARG A 56 -6.71 12.81 2.01
CA ARG A 56 -6.64 12.92 0.54
C ARG A 56 -6.78 11.58 -0.18
N VAL A 57 -6.21 10.51 0.36
CA VAL A 57 -6.35 9.16 -0.21
C VAL A 57 -7.77 8.63 -0.04
N LEU A 58 -8.39 8.85 1.13
CA LEU A 58 -9.79 8.48 1.38
C LEU A 58 -10.74 9.22 0.42
N ASP A 59 -10.51 10.51 0.16
CA ASP A 59 -11.29 11.29 -0.80
C ASP A 59 -11.16 10.74 -2.23
N LEU A 60 -9.93 10.39 -2.64
CA LEU A 60 -9.65 9.88 -3.99
C LEU A 60 -10.26 8.49 -4.22
N LEU A 61 -10.18 7.62 -3.23
CA LEU A 61 -10.65 6.24 -3.33
C LEU A 61 -12.14 6.08 -2.97
N GLY A 62 -12.71 7.01 -2.21
CA GLY A 62 -14.03 6.91 -1.58
C GLY A 62 -13.93 6.28 -0.19
N ALA A 63 -14.14 7.06 0.87
CA ALA A 63 -13.97 6.59 2.25
C ALA A 63 -14.80 5.33 2.56
N ASP A 64 -16.02 5.23 2.01
CA ASP A 64 -16.92 4.10 2.22
C ASP A 64 -16.43 2.78 1.62
N ARG A 65 -15.41 2.78 0.75
CA ARG A 65 -14.79 1.55 0.24
C ARG A 65 -13.44 1.22 0.88
N VAL A 66 -12.93 2.09 1.74
CA VAL A 66 -11.61 1.91 2.37
C VAL A 66 -11.75 1.39 3.80
N VAL A 67 -11.00 0.35 4.11
CA VAL A 67 -10.72 -0.14 5.45
C VAL A 67 -9.31 0.29 5.82
N VAL A 68 -9.15 1.00 6.94
CA VAL A 68 -7.85 1.54 7.34
C VAL A 68 -7.21 0.65 8.40
N PHE A 69 -5.99 0.17 8.12
CA PHE A 69 -5.09 -0.42 9.10
C PHE A 69 -3.96 0.56 9.38
N ASP A 70 -4.07 1.37 10.45
CA ASP A 70 -3.17 2.47 10.78
C ASP A 70 -2.27 2.21 11.98
N ARG A 71 -1.96 0.94 12.28
CA ARG A 71 -1.17 0.58 13.48
C ARG A 71 0.21 0.01 13.17
N VAL A 72 0.68 0.10 11.93
CA VAL A 72 2.02 -0.36 11.54
C VAL A 72 3.10 0.39 12.32
N SER A 73 3.99 -0.35 12.95
CA SER A 73 5.14 0.21 13.68
C SER A 73 6.33 0.46 12.74
N PRO A 74 7.34 1.27 13.14
CA PRO A 74 8.52 1.53 12.30
C PRO A 74 9.30 0.26 11.92
N ASN A 75 9.26 -0.78 12.75
CA ASN A 75 9.85 -2.09 12.47
C ASN A 75 8.72 -3.13 12.58
N PRO A 76 7.93 -3.31 11.52
CA PRO A 76 6.70 -4.08 11.58
C PRO A 76 6.98 -5.52 11.99
N THR A 77 6.10 -6.05 12.84
CA THR A 77 6.19 -7.44 13.29
C THR A 77 5.33 -8.36 12.43
N THR A 78 5.60 -9.66 12.46
CA THR A 78 4.72 -10.67 11.84
C THR A 78 3.31 -10.66 12.45
N GLY A 79 3.18 -10.30 13.74
CA GLY A 79 1.89 -10.12 14.38
C GLY A 79 1.06 -9.01 13.74
N GLU A 80 1.66 -7.85 13.51
CA GLU A 80 1.00 -6.73 12.81
C GLU A 80 0.55 -7.12 11.39
N ALA A 81 1.39 -7.87 10.66
CA ALA A 81 1.03 -8.39 9.33
C ALA A 81 -0.15 -9.38 9.41
N HIS A 82 -0.15 -10.30 10.39
CA HIS A 82 -1.25 -11.23 10.59
C HIS A 82 -2.57 -10.52 10.96
N GLU A 83 -2.51 -9.47 11.77
CA GLU A 83 -3.68 -8.64 12.10
C GLU A 83 -4.24 -7.94 10.85
N ALA A 84 -3.37 -7.32 10.05
CA ALA A 84 -3.78 -6.72 8.78
C ALA A 84 -4.40 -7.76 7.83
N ALA A 85 -3.79 -8.93 7.68
CA ALA A 85 -4.30 -10.00 6.84
C ALA A 85 -5.63 -10.59 7.35
N ALA A 86 -5.83 -10.66 8.68
CA ALA A 86 -7.09 -11.07 9.28
C ALA A 86 -8.20 -10.06 8.96
N LEU A 87 -7.93 -8.77 9.15
CA LEU A 87 -8.85 -7.69 8.82
C LEU A 87 -9.18 -7.68 7.30
N TYR A 88 -8.20 -7.95 6.44
CA TYR A 88 -8.39 -8.03 4.99
C TYR A 88 -9.43 -9.08 4.62
N ARG A 89 -9.31 -10.27 5.22
CA ARG A 89 -10.24 -11.37 4.99
C ARG A 89 -11.62 -11.10 5.59
N GLN A 90 -11.67 -10.53 6.79
CA GLN A 90 -12.91 -10.20 7.49
C GLN A 90 -13.74 -9.18 6.72
N GLU A 91 -13.10 -8.15 6.17
CA GLU A 91 -13.77 -7.06 5.44
C GLU A 91 -13.95 -7.36 3.95
N HIS A 92 -13.58 -8.57 3.51
CA HIS A 92 -13.66 -8.99 2.11
C HIS A 92 -12.95 -8.02 1.15
N CYS A 93 -11.79 -7.50 1.57
CA CYS A 93 -10.97 -6.64 0.73
C CYS A 93 -10.49 -7.38 -0.53
N GLY A 94 -10.38 -6.66 -1.64
CA GLY A 94 -9.86 -7.16 -2.92
C GLY A 94 -8.66 -6.39 -3.45
N LEU A 95 -8.24 -5.33 -2.75
CA LEU A 95 -7.08 -4.52 -3.08
C LEU A 95 -6.39 -4.06 -1.79
N ILE A 96 -5.05 -4.03 -1.80
CA ILE A 96 -4.24 -3.43 -0.73
C ILE A 96 -3.54 -2.18 -1.29
N VAL A 97 -3.58 -1.09 -0.54
CA VAL A 97 -2.83 0.14 -0.79
C VAL A 97 -1.92 0.39 0.41
N GLY A 98 -0.61 0.34 0.19
CA GLY A 98 0.37 0.76 1.20
C GLY A 98 0.59 2.27 1.13
N LEU A 99 0.47 2.97 2.28
CA LEU A 99 0.63 4.41 2.39
C LEU A 99 1.65 4.77 3.47
N GLY A 100 2.80 5.29 3.06
CA GLY A 100 3.86 5.74 3.96
C GLY A 100 5.26 5.36 3.48
N GLY A 101 6.19 5.26 4.43
CA GLY A 101 7.57 4.82 4.18
C GLY A 101 7.72 3.30 4.11
N GLY A 102 8.97 2.81 4.17
CA GLY A 102 9.32 1.40 4.03
C GLY A 102 8.52 0.46 4.94
N SER A 103 8.35 0.81 6.21
CA SER A 103 7.61 0.00 7.19
C SER A 103 6.17 -0.30 6.77
N ALA A 104 5.43 0.72 6.30
CA ALA A 104 4.06 0.55 5.83
C ALA A 104 4.01 -0.27 4.54
N LEU A 105 4.95 -0.04 3.62
CA LEU A 105 5.04 -0.78 2.36
C LEU A 105 5.41 -2.24 2.57
N ASP A 106 6.26 -2.56 3.54
CA ASP A 106 6.67 -3.93 3.83
C ASP A 106 5.55 -4.67 4.57
N ALA A 107 4.87 -4.03 5.51
CA ALA A 107 3.65 -4.59 6.12
C ALA A 107 2.53 -4.83 5.10
N ALA A 108 2.38 -3.95 4.10
CA ALA A 108 1.38 -4.12 3.04
C ALA A 108 1.67 -5.28 2.07
N LYS A 109 2.94 -5.71 1.95
CA LYS A 109 3.36 -6.83 1.08
C LYS A 109 3.27 -8.18 1.77
N ALA A 110 3.36 -8.21 3.10
CA ALA A 110 3.42 -9.42 3.92
C ALA A 110 2.05 -10.11 4.01
#